data_AF-A0A8T4VMI9-F1
#
_entry.id   AF-A0A8T4VMI9-F1
#
_cell.length_a   1.000
_cell.length_b   1.000
_cell.length_c   1.000
_cell.angle_alpha   90.00
_cell.angle_beta   90.00
_cell.angle_gamma   90.00
#
_symmetry.space_group_name_H-M   'P 1'
#
loop_
_entity.id
_entity.type
_entity.pdbx_description
1 polymer ?
#
loop_
_entity_poly.entity_id
_entity_poly.type
_entity_poly.pdbx_seq_one_letter_code
_entity_poly.pdbx_strand_id
1 'polypeptide(L)'
;VKKTKIDKKLFADLNVKQIDKFMENLEIHNAIARIFGFIQDCNKYINDKKPWEIKDKEKLNEILYNLADALRIVTILLSSFLPSTSEKINKQLGISSGSLFDCTPGLLGNVKVKKEEILFKKIEGEAKEEIPQEFFRNTRCYVSPEVSRLGIKVRFAELIGLNIKKKHMGLEKLKDDIEKKAKLDENVIEGYEKVYKNLGLENIKCSVYNLIDLVKRGGKLPTINTLVDSYNLISLKYSLVVGAHDREKIKGSLGFKILNGTEYYIPLSKKEREQINAGEFGVIDEEKVLCRLDIKQGEQTKVTEDTKNIILYVEGNENASDELLDMAIKEMCDLILKFCGGNYRLI
;
A
#
# COMPACT_ATOMS: atom_id res chain seq x y z
N VAL A 1 25.83 -31.75 -1.42
CA VAL A 1 25.94 -31.04 -2.71
C VAL A 1 27.38 -31.12 -3.18
N LYS A 2 27.61 -31.60 -4.40
CA LYS A 2 28.96 -31.73 -5.00
C LYS A 2 29.23 -30.56 -5.93
N LYS A 3 30.47 -30.09 -5.95
CA LYS A 3 30.94 -29.03 -6.85
C LYS A 3 30.69 -29.41 -8.31
N THR A 4 30.15 -28.46 -9.06
CA THR A 4 29.83 -28.61 -10.49
C THR A 4 29.83 -27.24 -11.19
N LYS A 5 29.34 -27.19 -12.42
CA LYS A 5 29.31 -26.00 -13.26
C LYS A 5 28.42 -24.89 -12.67
N ILE A 6 28.83 -23.65 -12.90
CA ILE A 6 28.09 -22.45 -12.52
C ILE A 6 27.12 -22.06 -13.64
N ASP A 7 25.87 -21.86 -13.26
CA ASP A 7 24.84 -21.25 -14.10
C ASP A 7 25.01 -19.73 -14.04
N LYS A 8 25.73 -19.18 -15.02
CA LYS A 8 26.01 -17.74 -15.11
C LYS A 8 24.74 -16.88 -15.09
N LYS A 9 23.58 -17.43 -15.49
CA LYS A 9 22.32 -16.70 -15.51
C LYS A 9 21.83 -16.35 -14.10
N LEU A 10 22.06 -17.22 -13.12
CA LEU A 10 21.68 -16.96 -11.72
C LEU A 10 22.47 -15.78 -11.14
N PHE A 11 23.75 -15.64 -11.50
CA PHE A 11 24.66 -14.65 -10.93
C PHE A 11 24.80 -13.38 -11.80
N ALA A 12 24.05 -13.26 -12.88
CA ALA A 12 24.19 -12.16 -13.85
C ALA A 12 23.98 -10.78 -13.20
N ASP A 13 23.04 -10.69 -12.26
CA ASP A 13 22.69 -9.45 -11.57
C ASP A 13 23.46 -9.26 -10.25
N LEU A 14 24.36 -10.18 -9.88
CA LEU A 14 25.18 -10.02 -8.68
C LEU A 14 26.25 -8.94 -8.89
N ASN A 15 26.04 -7.76 -8.30
CA ASN A 15 26.98 -6.64 -8.39
C ASN A 15 27.54 -6.27 -7.01
N VAL A 16 28.53 -7.04 -6.55
CA VAL A 16 29.18 -6.86 -5.24
C VAL A 16 29.85 -5.49 -5.14
N LYS A 17 30.49 -5.01 -6.22
CA LYS A 17 31.16 -3.69 -6.24
C LYS A 17 30.18 -2.55 -6.00
N GLN A 18 28.97 -2.65 -6.55
CA GLN A 18 27.95 -1.63 -6.33
C GLN A 18 27.41 -1.66 -4.89
N ILE A 19 27.24 -2.86 -4.32
CA ILE A 19 26.84 -3.01 -2.91
C ILE A 19 27.91 -2.40 -2.00
N ASP A 20 29.19 -2.68 -2.25
CA ASP A 20 30.31 -2.14 -1.49
C ASP A 20 30.37 -0.61 -1.58
N LYS A 21 30.20 -0.05 -2.78
CA LYS A 21 30.11 1.40 -3.00
C LYS A 21 28.95 2.05 -2.24
N PHE A 22 27.78 1.40 -2.18
CA PHE A 22 26.66 1.89 -1.37
C PHE A 22 27.01 1.89 0.12
N MET A 23 27.75 0.89 0.61
CA MET A 23 28.20 0.85 1.99
C MET A 23 29.23 1.95 2.29
N GLU A 24 30.18 2.19 1.39
CA GLU A 24 31.15 3.30 1.48
C GLU A 24 30.46 4.67 1.54
N ASN A 25 29.39 4.85 0.77
CA ASN A 25 28.61 6.09 0.71
C ASN A 25 27.57 6.25 1.84
N LEU A 26 27.49 5.31 2.80
CA LEU A 26 26.44 5.26 3.83
C LEU A 26 25.00 5.13 3.28
N GLU A 27 24.86 4.63 2.05
CA GLU A 27 23.58 4.35 1.38
C GLU A 27 23.06 2.95 1.78
N ILE A 28 22.95 2.69 3.08
CA ILE A 28 22.65 1.38 3.68
C ILE A 28 21.36 0.76 3.12
N HIS A 29 20.34 1.58 2.87
CA HIS A 29 19.06 1.16 2.30
C HIS A 29 19.18 0.65 0.86
N ASN A 30 20.09 1.22 0.05
CA ASN A 30 20.35 0.76 -1.32
C ASN A 30 21.18 -0.54 -1.32
N ALA A 31 22.15 -0.65 -0.40
CA ALA A 31 22.94 -1.86 -0.23
C ALA A 31 22.05 -3.07 0.14
N ILE A 32 21.20 -2.94 1.16
CA ILE A 32 20.29 -4.03 1.58
C ILE A 32 19.27 -4.35 0.49
N ALA A 33 18.69 -3.35 -0.18
CA ALA A 33 17.76 -3.56 -1.28
C ALA A 33 18.38 -4.38 -2.42
N ARG A 34 19.65 -4.11 -2.77
CA ARG A 34 20.36 -4.86 -3.81
C ARG A 34 20.65 -6.31 -3.40
N ILE A 35 21.01 -6.55 -2.13
CA ILE A 35 21.19 -7.90 -1.58
C ILE A 35 19.87 -8.69 -1.66
N PHE A 36 18.76 -8.09 -1.23
CA PHE A 36 17.44 -8.73 -1.30
C PHE A 36 16.97 -8.96 -2.74
N GLY A 37 17.34 -8.09 -3.70
CA GLY A 37 17.12 -8.33 -5.13
C GLY A 37 17.76 -9.65 -5.58
N PHE A 38 19.02 -9.88 -5.22
CA PHE A 38 19.69 -11.15 -5.54
C PHE A 38 19.05 -12.38 -4.86
N ILE A 39 18.53 -12.22 -3.63
CA ILE A 39 17.76 -13.28 -2.95
C ILE A 39 16.46 -13.58 -3.71
N GLN A 40 15.79 -12.57 -4.25
CA GLN A 40 14.59 -12.75 -5.09
C GLN A 40 14.94 -13.49 -6.40
N ASP A 41 16.08 -13.20 -7.01
CA ASP A 41 16.55 -13.93 -8.20
C ASP A 41 16.82 -15.42 -7.89
N CYS A 42 17.38 -15.72 -6.72
CA CYS A 42 17.53 -17.10 -6.24
C CYS A 42 16.17 -17.80 -6.05
N ASN A 43 15.19 -17.10 -5.46
CA ASN A 43 13.83 -17.64 -5.30
C ASN A 43 13.15 -17.88 -6.65
N LYS A 44 13.32 -16.96 -7.61
CA LYS A 44 12.85 -17.14 -8.98
C LYS A 44 13.51 -18.34 -9.64
N TYR A 45 14.82 -18.50 -9.48
CA TYR A 45 15.56 -19.66 -10.00
C TYR A 45 15.02 -20.98 -9.45
N ILE A 46 14.70 -21.05 -8.15
CA ILE A 46 14.06 -22.22 -7.53
C ILE A 46 12.71 -22.50 -8.19
N ASN A 47 11.87 -21.48 -8.37
CA ASN A 47 10.55 -21.62 -8.97
C ASN A 47 10.60 -22.04 -10.44
N ASP A 48 11.55 -21.51 -11.21
CA ASP A 48 11.72 -21.80 -12.63
C ASP A 48 12.28 -23.22 -12.85
N LYS A 49 13.25 -23.62 -12.02
CA LYS A 49 13.92 -24.93 -12.15
C LYS A 49 13.18 -26.07 -11.46
N LYS A 50 12.27 -25.78 -10.52
CA LYS A 50 11.45 -26.75 -9.78
C LYS A 50 12.23 -27.99 -9.33
N PRO A 51 13.27 -27.84 -8.49
CA PRO A 51 14.17 -28.94 -8.13
C PRO A 51 13.45 -30.15 -7.52
N TRP A 52 12.27 -29.97 -6.91
CA TRP A 52 11.44 -31.05 -6.35
C TRP A 52 10.82 -31.97 -7.42
N GLU A 53 10.70 -31.54 -8.68
CA GLU A 53 10.17 -32.34 -9.79
C GLU A 53 11.27 -33.13 -10.54
N ILE A 54 12.54 -32.82 -10.30
CA ILE A 54 13.67 -33.38 -11.04
C ILE A 54 14.09 -34.73 -10.45
N LYS A 55 14.01 -35.80 -11.27
CA LYS A 55 14.45 -37.15 -10.92
C LYS A 55 15.94 -37.42 -11.21
N ASP A 56 16.52 -36.66 -12.13
CA ASP A 56 17.92 -36.78 -12.54
C ASP A 56 18.84 -36.20 -11.45
N LYS A 57 19.66 -37.07 -10.83
CA LYS A 57 20.54 -36.71 -9.71
C LYS A 57 21.64 -35.74 -10.10
N GLU A 58 22.14 -35.77 -11.34
CA GLU A 58 23.22 -34.88 -11.77
C GLU A 58 22.68 -33.47 -12.00
N LYS A 59 21.55 -33.36 -12.70
CA LYS A 59 20.86 -32.07 -12.92
C LYS A 59 20.38 -31.45 -11.61
N LEU A 60 19.84 -32.27 -10.71
CA LEU A 60 19.45 -31.81 -9.38
C LEU A 60 20.67 -31.29 -8.59
N ASN A 61 21.81 -32.00 -8.65
CA ASN A 61 23.02 -31.53 -8.00
C ASN A 61 23.54 -30.21 -8.57
N GLU A 62 23.42 -29.98 -9.88
CA GLU A 62 23.76 -28.70 -10.52
C GLU A 62 22.93 -27.55 -9.97
N ILE A 63 21.61 -27.70 -9.90
CA ILE A 63 20.72 -26.68 -9.36
C ILE A 63 21.01 -26.41 -7.88
N LEU A 64 21.16 -27.47 -7.08
CA LEU A 64 21.44 -27.34 -5.65
C LEU A 64 22.83 -26.73 -5.37
N TYR A 65 23.82 -26.99 -6.22
CA TYR A 65 25.16 -26.39 -6.11
C TYR A 65 25.11 -24.89 -6.35
N ASN A 66 24.46 -24.45 -7.41
CA ASN A 66 24.31 -23.03 -7.73
C ASN A 66 23.56 -22.29 -6.62
N LEU A 67 22.49 -22.87 -6.08
CA LEU A 67 21.75 -22.29 -4.96
C LEU A 67 22.57 -22.26 -3.66
N ALA A 68 23.33 -23.31 -3.36
CA ALA A 68 24.19 -23.34 -2.17
C ALA A 68 25.33 -22.31 -2.27
N ASP A 69 25.91 -22.12 -3.45
CA ASP A 69 26.97 -21.13 -3.66
C ASP A 69 26.42 -19.70 -3.66
N ALA A 70 25.21 -19.48 -4.20
CA ALA A 70 24.51 -18.22 -4.06
C ALA A 70 24.19 -17.91 -2.58
N LEU A 71 23.75 -18.90 -1.81
CA LEU A 71 23.47 -18.73 -0.39
C LEU A 71 24.74 -18.39 0.41
N ARG A 72 25.89 -19.00 0.07
CA ARG A 72 27.21 -18.62 0.64
C ARG A 72 27.55 -17.15 0.37
N ILE A 73 27.29 -16.65 -0.84
CA ILE A 73 27.53 -15.23 -1.16
C ILE A 73 26.57 -14.34 -0.35
N VAL A 74 25.30 -14.72 -0.26
CA VAL A 74 24.29 -14.01 0.52
C VAL A 74 24.69 -13.91 2.00
N THR A 75 25.23 -14.97 2.62
CA THR A 75 25.64 -14.91 4.03
C THR A 75 26.78 -13.94 4.27
N ILE A 76 27.73 -13.83 3.33
CA ILE A 76 28.82 -12.84 3.38
C ILE A 76 28.23 -11.42 3.31
N LEU A 77 27.38 -11.15 2.31
CA LEU A 77 26.80 -9.82 2.11
C LEU A 77 25.85 -9.40 3.25
N LEU A 78 25.10 -10.35 3.81
CA LEU A 78 24.20 -10.10 4.93
C LEU A 78 24.91 -10.03 6.28
N SER A 79 26.19 -10.42 6.39
CA SER A 79 26.88 -10.48 7.69
C SER A 79 26.91 -9.13 8.42
N SER A 80 26.99 -8.02 7.69
CA SER A 80 26.95 -6.65 8.24
C SER A 80 25.56 -6.21 8.71
N PHE A 81 24.50 -6.92 8.34
CA PHE A 81 23.10 -6.60 8.66
C PHE A 81 22.46 -7.61 9.62
N LEU A 82 22.73 -8.89 9.40
CA LEU A 82 22.14 -10.04 10.09
C LEU A 82 23.22 -11.06 10.48
N PRO A 83 24.17 -10.69 11.37
CA PRO A 83 25.34 -11.52 11.67
C PRO A 83 24.97 -12.90 12.24
N SER A 84 23.99 -12.94 13.14
CA SER A 84 23.52 -14.19 13.77
C SER A 84 22.83 -15.12 12.76
N THR A 85 22.04 -14.58 11.84
CA THR A 85 21.40 -15.35 10.77
C THR A 85 22.43 -15.91 9.80
N SER A 86 23.39 -15.07 9.36
CA SER A 86 24.48 -15.52 8.50
C SER A 86 25.28 -16.66 9.12
N GLU A 87 25.58 -16.59 10.43
CA GLU A 87 26.28 -17.66 11.14
C GLU A 87 25.47 -18.97 11.18
N LYS A 88 24.16 -18.89 11.45
CA LYS A 88 23.27 -20.07 11.44
C LYS A 88 23.21 -20.72 10.06
N ILE A 89 23.11 -19.93 8.99
CA ILE A 89 23.13 -20.45 7.61
C ILE A 89 24.47 -21.12 7.31
N ASN A 90 25.59 -20.51 7.71
CA ASN A 90 26.93 -21.07 7.53
C ASN A 90 27.07 -22.43 8.24
N LYS A 91 26.54 -22.56 9.47
CA LYS A 91 26.49 -23.84 10.21
C LYS A 91 25.68 -24.91 9.47
N GLN A 92 24.53 -24.54 8.89
CA GLN A 92 23.69 -25.45 8.09
C GLN A 92 24.39 -25.90 6.80
N LEU A 93 25.09 -24.98 6.12
CA LEU A 93 25.86 -25.29 4.91
C LEU A 93 27.18 -26.03 5.22
N GLY A 94 27.68 -25.97 6.45
CA GLY A 94 28.95 -26.55 6.86
C GLY A 94 30.17 -25.77 6.34
N ILE A 95 30.06 -24.43 6.30
CA ILE A 95 31.10 -23.52 5.80
C ILE A 95 31.51 -22.51 6.88
N SER A 96 32.71 -21.95 6.74
CA SER A 96 33.19 -20.84 7.56
C SER A 96 32.75 -19.49 6.99
N SER A 97 32.71 -18.46 7.83
CA SER A 97 32.47 -17.08 7.38
C SER A 97 33.55 -16.64 6.39
N GLY A 98 33.14 -15.89 5.37
CA GLY A 98 34.03 -15.34 4.34
C GLY A 98 34.06 -13.82 4.34
N SER A 99 34.85 -13.27 3.43
CA SER A 99 35.01 -11.83 3.18
C SER A 99 34.39 -11.42 1.84
N LEU A 100 34.29 -10.12 1.57
CA LEU A 100 33.80 -9.63 0.27
C LEU A 100 34.60 -10.16 -0.93
N PHE A 101 35.89 -10.49 -0.75
CA PHE A 101 36.72 -11.11 -1.79
C PHE A 101 36.24 -12.52 -2.17
N ASP A 102 35.54 -13.19 -1.26
CA ASP A 102 34.98 -14.53 -1.47
C ASP A 102 33.63 -14.48 -2.20
N CYS A 103 33.07 -13.30 -2.52
CA CYS A 103 31.78 -13.21 -3.22
C CYS A 103 31.82 -13.61 -4.71
N THR A 104 32.88 -14.28 -5.17
CA THR A 104 32.99 -14.83 -6.53
C THR A 104 32.20 -16.15 -6.63
N PRO A 105 31.31 -16.33 -7.62
CA PRO A 105 30.62 -17.60 -7.85
C PRO A 105 31.57 -18.75 -8.19
N GLY A 106 31.27 -19.96 -7.73
CA GLY A 106 32.05 -21.18 -7.98
C GLY A 106 33.11 -21.51 -6.92
N LEU A 107 33.19 -20.72 -5.85
CA LEU A 107 34.14 -20.96 -4.76
C LEU A 107 33.65 -21.99 -3.74
N LEU A 108 32.35 -22.31 -3.70
CA LEU A 108 31.85 -23.38 -2.85
C LEU A 108 32.47 -24.73 -3.23
N GLY A 109 33.06 -25.41 -2.24
CA GLY A 109 33.54 -26.78 -2.37
C GLY A 109 32.41 -27.82 -2.30
N ASN A 110 32.78 -29.06 -2.01
CA ASN A 110 31.79 -30.09 -1.67
C ASN A 110 31.26 -29.85 -0.26
N VAL A 111 29.94 -29.73 -0.12
CA VAL A 111 29.31 -29.47 1.18
C VAL A 111 28.24 -30.49 1.53
N LYS A 112 28.14 -30.82 2.82
CA LYS A 112 27.09 -31.66 3.38
C LYS A 112 26.16 -30.78 4.20
N VAL A 113 25.04 -30.40 3.59
CA VAL A 113 24.02 -29.56 4.22
C VAL A 113 23.38 -30.34 5.38
N LYS A 114 23.35 -29.72 6.55
CA LYS A 114 22.69 -30.24 7.75
C LYS A 114 21.30 -29.64 7.85
N LYS A 115 20.31 -30.46 8.17
CA LYS A 115 18.96 -29.99 8.50
C LYS A 115 18.98 -29.49 9.94
N GLU A 116 18.76 -28.20 10.14
CA GLU A 116 18.56 -27.60 11.47
C GLU A 116 17.17 -26.95 11.57
N GLU A 117 16.93 -26.26 12.69
CA GLU A 117 15.74 -25.47 12.94
C GLU A 117 15.50 -24.44 11.83
N ILE A 118 14.20 -24.19 11.58
CA ILE A 118 13.75 -23.17 10.64
C ILE A 118 14.26 -21.81 11.14
N LEU A 119 15.08 -21.13 10.32
CA LEU A 119 15.74 -19.86 10.66
C LEU A 119 14.75 -18.74 10.93
N PHE A 120 13.67 -18.71 10.15
CA PHE A 120 12.58 -17.76 10.28
C PHE A 120 11.29 -18.53 10.52
N LYS A 121 10.94 -18.72 11.78
CA LYS A 121 9.61 -19.25 12.13
C LYS A 121 8.59 -18.26 11.59
N LYS A 122 7.70 -18.72 10.72
CA LYS A 122 6.56 -17.92 10.29
C LYS A 122 5.78 -17.57 11.55
N ILE A 123 5.65 -16.28 11.85
CA ILE A 123 4.85 -15.84 12.98
C ILE A 123 3.41 -16.23 12.62
N GLU A 124 2.82 -17.14 13.39
CA GLU A 124 1.38 -17.40 13.31
C GLU A 124 0.69 -16.22 13.99
N GLY A 125 -0.06 -15.45 13.19
CA GLY A 125 -0.58 -14.14 13.56
C GLY A 125 0.35 -13.03 13.06
N GLU A 126 -0.18 -12.14 12.24
CA GLU A 126 0.47 -10.85 11.98
C GLU A 126 0.57 -10.11 13.31
N ALA A 127 1.67 -10.29 14.04
CA ALA A 127 2.13 -9.24 14.92
C ALA A 127 2.49 -8.08 13.99
N LYS A 128 1.51 -7.23 13.69
CA LYS A 128 1.77 -5.86 13.28
C LYS A 128 2.72 -5.35 14.35
N GLU A 129 4.00 -5.16 14.05
CA GLU A 129 4.85 -4.35 14.92
C GLU A 129 4.06 -3.07 15.16
N GLU A 130 3.62 -2.82 16.39
CA GLU A 130 2.90 -1.60 16.71
C GLU A 130 3.84 -0.46 16.36
N ILE A 131 3.57 0.22 15.24
CA ILE A 131 4.38 1.34 14.83
C ILE A 131 4.30 2.37 15.95
N PRO A 132 5.44 2.82 16.50
CA PRO A 132 5.46 3.83 17.54
C PRO A 132 4.57 5.02 17.14
N GLN A 133 3.71 5.48 18.06
CA GLN A 133 2.72 6.53 17.76
C GLN A 133 3.36 7.81 17.21
N GLU A 134 4.66 8.03 17.47
CA GLU A 134 5.45 9.16 16.99
C GLU A 134 5.55 9.28 15.45
N PHE A 135 5.35 8.18 14.71
CA PHE A 135 5.33 8.23 13.24
C PHE A 135 4.02 8.81 12.67
N PHE A 136 2.98 8.91 13.50
CA PHE A 136 1.71 9.50 13.14
C PHE A 136 1.64 10.96 13.58
N ARG A 137 1.13 11.84 12.71
CA ARG A 137 1.22 13.30 12.91
C ARG A 137 0.16 13.86 13.86
N ASN A 138 -0.72 13.05 14.43
CA ASN A 138 -1.86 13.51 15.26
C ASN A 138 -2.64 14.63 14.57
N THR A 139 -2.80 14.52 13.24
CA THR A 139 -3.59 15.48 12.46
C THR A 139 -5.01 15.46 13.01
N ARG A 140 -5.42 16.57 13.63
CA ARG A 140 -6.76 16.70 14.20
C ARG A 140 -7.79 16.63 13.08
N CYS A 141 -8.63 15.61 13.13
CA CYS A 141 -9.77 15.43 12.22
C CYS A 141 -11.07 15.73 12.98
N TYR A 142 -12.03 16.42 12.35
CA TYR A 142 -13.30 16.73 13.00
C TYR A 142 -14.46 16.90 12.03
N VAL A 143 -15.68 16.78 12.54
CA VAL A 143 -16.92 17.17 11.86
C VAL A 143 -17.53 18.31 12.66
N SER A 144 -17.84 19.44 12.02
CA SER A 144 -18.42 20.57 12.73
C SER A 144 -19.85 20.24 13.20
N PRO A 145 -20.33 20.83 14.31
CA PRO A 145 -21.69 20.61 14.79
C PRO A 145 -22.77 20.89 13.73
N GLU A 146 -22.55 21.89 12.87
CA GLU A 146 -23.44 22.21 11.75
C GLU A 146 -23.54 21.05 10.76
N VAL A 147 -22.40 20.46 10.36
CA VAL A 147 -22.39 19.33 9.43
C VAL A 147 -22.96 18.06 10.08
N SER A 148 -22.62 17.79 11.35
CA SER A 148 -23.21 16.67 12.09
C SER A 148 -24.74 16.76 12.20
N ARG A 149 -25.30 17.98 12.34
CA ARG A 149 -26.77 18.18 12.36
C ARG A 149 -27.45 17.88 11.03
N LEU A 150 -26.71 17.82 9.91
CA LEU A 150 -27.25 17.37 8.63
C LEU A 150 -27.42 15.84 8.59
N GLY A 151 -26.90 15.12 9.59
CA GLY A 151 -26.89 13.65 9.64
C GLY A 151 -25.58 13.03 9.15
N ILE A 152 -24.59 13.84 8.76
CA ILE A 152 -23.28 13.35 8.31
C ILE A 152 -22.49 12.76 9.48
N LYS A 153 -22.01 11.53 9.27
CA LYS A 153 -21.15 10.77 10.19
C LYS A 153 -19.86 10.41 9.47
N VAL A 154 -18.72 10.56 10.14
CA VAL A 154 -17.42 10.31 9.50
C VAL A 154 -16.54 9.46 10.41
N ARG A 155 -15.78 8.55 9.81
CA ARG A 155 -14.65 7.86 10.44
C ARG A 155 -13.38 8.22 9.71
N PHE A 156 -12.32 8.47 10.46
CA PHE A 156 -11.04 8.89 9.92
C PHE A 156 -9.97 7.83 10.17
N ALA A 157 -9.01 7.77 9.27
CA ALA A 157 -7.80 7.00 9.44
C ALA A 157 -6.59 7.78 8.94
N GLU A 158 -5.45 7.60 9.59
CA GLU A 158 -4.16 8.07 9.12
C GLU A 158 -3.37 6.86 8.63
N LEU A 159 -2.93 6.91 7.37
CA LEU A 159 -2.11 5.86 6.77
C LEU A 159 -0.72 6.44 6.46
N ILE A 160 0.33 5.66 6.74
CA ILE A 160 1.72 6.08 6.60
C ILE A 160 2.56 5.01 5.90
N GLY A 161 3.66 5.44 5.26
CA GLY A 161 4.62 4.54 4.62
C GLY A 161 4.06 3.80 3.40
N LEU A 162 3.14 4.44 2.68
CA LEU A 162 2.47 3.86 1.50
C LEU A 162 3.40 3.83 0.29
N ASN A 163 3.30 2.75 -0.48
CA ASN A 163 3.91 2.58 -1.79
C ASN A 163 2.83 2.48 -2.87
N ILE A 164 2.33 3.64 -3.29
CA ILE A 164 1.25 3.77 -4.27
C ILE A 164 1.82 3.55 -5.67
N LYS A 165 1.18 2.66 -6.44
CA LYS A 165 1.57 2.34 -7.82
C LYS A 165 0.48 2.76 -8.79
N LYS A 166 0.85 2.96 -10.06
CA LYS A 166 -0.12 3.28 -11.11
C LYS A 166 -1.19 2.21 -11.28
N LYS A 167 -0.81 0.94 -11.11
CA LYS A 167 -1.66 -0.22 -11.39
C LYS A 167 -1.16 -1.45 -10.63
N HIS A 168 -2.07 -2.35 -10.28
CA HIS A 168 -1.75 -3.67 -9.75
C HIS A 168 -2.70 -4.74 -10.29
N MET A 169 -2.17 -5.78 -10.95
CA MET A 169 -2.99 -6.79 -11.64
C MET A 169 -3.97 -7.54 -10.72
N GLY A 170 -3.58 -7.78 -9.46
CA GLY A 170 -4.48 -8.40 -8.48
C GLY A 170 -5.63 -7.48 -8.06
N LEU A 171 -5.42 -6.16 -8.07
CA LEU A 171 -6.46 -5.19 -7.75
C LEU A 171 -7.42 -5.05 -8.93
N GLU A 172 -6.92 -5.03 -10.17
CA GLU A 172 -7.77 -4.99 -11.38
C GLU A 172 -8.74 -6.17 -11.46
N LYS A 173 -8.25 -7.39 -11.14
CA LYS A 173 -9.14 -8.57 -11.06
C LYS A 173 -10.21 -8.40 -9.99
N LEU A 174 -9.85 -7.85 -8.84
CA LEU A 174 -10.80 -7.59 -7.76
C LEU A 174 -11.83 -6.51 -8.16
N LYS A 175 -11.43 -5.49 -8.91
CA LYS A 175 -12.34 -4.48 -9.48
C LYS A 175 -13.39 -5.14 -10.34
N ASP A 176 -12.97 -5.97 -11.30
CA ASP A 176 -13.90 -6.70 -12.19
C ASP A 176 -14.93 -7.54 -11.41
N ASP A 177 -14.52 -8.16 -10.28
CA ASP A 177 -15.41 -8.99 -9.46
C ASP A 177 -16.40 -8.18 -8.62
N ILE A 178 -15.98 -7.03 -8.10
CA ILE A 178 -16.84 -6.14 -7.30
C ILE A 178 -17.79 -5.36 -8.20
N GLU A 179 -17.34 -4.86 -9.36
CA GLU A 179 -18.18 -4.16 -10.33
C GLU A 179 -19.40 -5.00 -10.73
N LYS A 180 -19.23 -6.30 -10.97
CA LYS A 180 -20.33 -7.23 -11.31
C LYS A 180 -21.35 -7.41 -10.18
N LYS A 181 -20.95 -7.14 -8.94
CA LYS A 181 -21.78 -7.34 -7.74
C LYS A 181 -22.27 -6.02 -7.15
N ALA A 182 -21.81 -4.88 -7.68
CA ALA A 182 -22.12 -3.57 -7.16
C ALA A 182 -23.64 -3.34 -7.18
N LYS A 183 -24.18 -3.00 -6.02
CA LYS A 183 -25.58 -2.66 -5.83
C LYS A 183 -25.66 -1.36 -5.06
N LEU A 184 -26.58 -0.51 -5.51
CA LEU A 184 -26.89 0.73 -4.83
C LEU A 184 -27.73 0.40 -3.60
N ASP A 185 -27.28 0.82 -2.43
CA ASP A 185 -28.14 0.85 -1.24
C ASP A 185 -28.96 2.13 -1.30
N GLU A 186 -30.21 2.02 -1.76
CA GLU A 186 -31.07 3.18 -1.95
C GLU A 186 -31.35 3.92 -0.63
N ASN A 187 -31.40 3.23 0.50
CA ASN A 187 -31.60 3.85 1.80
C ASN A 187 -30.41 4.75 2.18
N VAL A 188 -29.18 4.28 1.96
CA VAL A 188 -27.99 5.12 2.17
C VAL A 188 -27.97 6.29 1.19
N ILE A 189 -28.34 6.10 -0.07
CA ILE A 189 -28.37 7.20 -1.05
C ILE A 189 -29.42 8.27 -0.70
N GLU A 190 -30.63 7.87 -0.32
CA GLU A 190 -31.68 8.79 0.14
C GLU A 190 -31.23 9.67 1.29
N GLY A 191 -30.40 9.13 2.19
CA GLY A 191 -29.81 9.90 3.28
C GLY A 191 -28.89 11.03 2.81
N TYR A 192 -28.08 10.80 1.76
CA TYR A 192 -27.28 11.89 1.14
C TYR A 192 -28.16 12.90 0.40
N GLU A 193 -29.19 12.44 -0.30
CA GLU A 193 -30.14 13.33 -0.98
C GLU A 193 -30.86 14.26 0.01
N LYS A 194 -31.21 13.75 1.20
CA LYS A 194 -31.75 14.55 2.29
C LYS A 194 -30.76 15.60 2.80
N VAL A 195 -29.47 15.26 2.90
CA VAL A 195 -28.40 16.22 3.26
C VAL A 195 -28.39 17.38 2.26
N TYR A 196 -28.32 17.10 0.95
CA TYR A 196 -28.32 18.15 -0.07
C TYR A 196 -29.60 18.99 -0.06
N LYS A 197 -30.76 18.34 0.09
CA LYS A 197 -32.05 19.02 0.20
C LYS A 197 -32.10 19.97 1.40
N ASN A 198 -31.56 19.56 2.55
CA ASN A 198 -31.48 20.41 3.75
C ASN A 198 -30.54 21.61 3.57
N LEU A 199 -29.60 21.54 2.62
CA LEU A 199 -28.75 22.64 2.20
C LEU A 199 -29.38 23.50 1.10
N GLY A 200 -30.62 23.21 0.68
CA GLY A 200 -31.30 23.89 -0.41
C GLY A 200 -30.73 23.54 -1.80
N LEU A 201 -30.01 22.42 -1.92
CA LEU A 201 -29.42 21.95 -3.16
C LEU A 201 -30.28 20.87 -3.79
N GLU A 202 -30.74 21.10 -5.02
CA GLU A 202 -31.54 20.15 -5.78
C GLU A 202 -30.71 19.49 -6.88
N ASN A 203 -31.08 18.26 -7.26
CA ASN A 203 -30.47 17.50 -8.37
C ASN A 203 -28.96 17.23 -8.20
N ILE A 204 -28.46 17.26 -6.97
CA ILE A 204 -27.09 16.85 -6.64
C ILE A 204 -27.07 15.36 -6.31
N LYS A 205 -26.04 14.66 -6.79
CA LYS A 205 -25.78 13.24 -6.52
C LYS A 205 -24.39 13.09 -5.95
N CYS A 206 -24.27 12.38 -4.83
CA CYS A 206 -23.00 12.10 -4.17
C CYS A 206 -22.03 11.33 -5.07
N SER A 207 -20.75 11.35 -4.73
CA SER A 207 -19.70 10.68 -5.53
C SER A 207 -19.99 9.20 -5.79
N VAL A 208 -20.49 8.47 -4.79
CA VAL A 208 -20.75 7.03 -4.90
C VAL A 208 -21.91 6.67 -5.83
N TYR A 209 -22.95 7.52 -5.91
CA TYR A 209 -24.03 7.33 -6.88
C TYR A 209 -23.49 7.33 -8.30
N ASN A 210 -22.58 8.27 -8.62
CA ASN A 210 -21.98 8.38 -9.95
C ASN A 210 -21.13 7.16 -10.31
N LEU A 211 -20.41 6.58 -9.33
CA LEU A 211 -19.63 5.35 -9.53
C LEU A 211 -20.53 4.14 -9.82
N ILE A 212 -21.61 3.98 -9.06
CA ILE A 212 -22.53 2.84 -9.23
C ILE A 212 -23.35 2.99 -10.52
N ASP A 213 -23.80 4.19 -10.87
CA ASP A 213 -24.49 4.47 -12.14
C ASP A 213 -23.59 4.17 -13.36
N LEU A 214 -22.31 4.55 -13.30
CA LEU A 214 -21.32 4.19 -14.33
C LEU A 214 -21.25 2.67 -14.57
N VAL A 215 -21.15 1.90 -13.48
CA VAL A 215 -21.05 0.43 -13.56
C VAL A 215 -22.36 -0.20 -14.03
N LYS A 216 -23.51 0.28 -13.53
CA LYS A 216 -24.84 -0.20 -13.95
C LYS A 216 -25.10 0.02 -15.45
N ARG A 217 -24.54 1.08 -16.04
CA ARG A 217 -24.62 1.36 -17.49
C ARG A 217 -23.65 0.53 -18.34
N GLY A 218 -22.97 -0.46 -17.75
CA GLY A 218 -21.99 -1.31 -18.43
C GLY A 218 -20.61 -0.68 -18.54
N GLY A 219 -20.37 0.46 -17.89
CA GLY A 219 -19.05 1.05 -17.74
C GLY A 219 -18.20 0.29 -16.72
N LYS A 220 -16.91 0.63 -16.65
CA LYS A 220 -15.96 0.15 -15.64
C LYS A 220 -15.38 1.32 -14.87
N LEU A 221 -14.93 1.09 -13.65
CA LEU A 221 -14.16 2.09 -12.93
C LEU A 221 -12.85 2.39 -13.68
N PRO A 222 -12.46 3.67 -13.78
CA PRO A 222 -11.15 4.02 -14.33
C PRO A 222 -10.02 3.43 -13.47
N THR A 223 -8.87 3.17 -14.08
CA THR A 223 -7.63 2.86 -13.34
C THR A 223 -6.90 4.17 -13.06
N ILE A 224 -6.86 4.57 -11.79
CA ILE A 224 -6.22 5.82 -11.36
C ILE A 224 -4.85 5.53 -10.76
N ASN A 225 -4.84 4.85 -9.61
CA ASN A 225 -3.67 4.31 -8.92
C ASN A 225 -4.15 3.29 -7.87
N THR A 226 -3.25 2.51 -7.29
CA THR A 226 -3.62 1.42 -6.37
C THR A 226 -4.37 1.88 -5.12
N LEU A 227 -4.17 3.12 -4.66
CA LEU A 227 -4.86 3.64 -3.49
C LEU A 227 -6.28 4.08 -3.82
N VAL A 228 -6.42 4.90 -4.87
CA VAL A 228 -7.70 5.44 -5.33
C VAL A 228 -8.63 4.33 -5.78
N ASP A 229 -8.08 3.37 -6.52
CA ASP A 229 -8.84 2.21 -6.97
C ASP A 229 -9.28 1.35 -5.77
N SER A 230 -8.44 1.17 -4.75
CA SER A 230 -8.82 0.43 -3.53
C SER A 230 -9.97 1.08 -2.77
N TYR A 231 -9.92 2.39 -2.49
CA TYR A 231 -11.02 3.02 -1.74
C TYR A 231 -12.31 3.07 -2.56
N ASN A 232 -12.24 3.24 -3.88
CA ASN A 232 -13.43 3.30 -4.72
C ASN A 232 -14.19 1.97 -4.72
N LEU A 233 -13.49 0.84 -4.51
CA LEU A 233 -14.15 -0.46 -4.34
C LEU A 233 -14.94 -0.56 -3.05
N ILE A 234 -14.44 0.04 -1.96
CA ILE A 234 -15.18 0.10 -0.69
C ILE A 234 -16.39 1.02 -0.84
N SER A 235 -16.22 2.16 -1.51
CA SER A 235 -17.33 3.06 -1.85
C SER A 235 -18.44 2.32 -2.61
N LEU A 236 -18.08 1.60 -3.68
CA LEU A 236 -19.03 0.76 -4.44
C LEU A 236 -19.69 -0.33 -3.59
N LYS A 237 -18.93 -0.98 -2.71
CA LYS A 237 -19.41 -2.12 -1.90
C LYS A 237 -20.46 -1.69 -0.87
N TYR A 238 -20.28 -0.52 -0.26
CA TYR A 238 -21.10 -0.08 0.87
C TYR A 238 -22.01 1.12 0.57
N SER A 239 -21.98 1.65 -0.66
CA SER A 239 -22.68 2.89 -1.02
C SER A 239 -22.32 4.08 -0.13
N LEU A 240 -21.07 4.13 0.35
CA LEU A 240 -20.56 5.19 1.21
C LEU A 240 -19.63 6.13 0.45
N VAL A 241 -19.62 7.39 0.86
CA VAL A 241 -18.66 8.37 0.36
C VAL A 241 -17.32 8.13 1.03
N VAL A 242 -16.24 8.20 0.26
CA VAL A 242 -14.88 8.05 0.78
C VAL A 242 -13.98 9.11 0.16
N GLY A 243 -12.99 9.55 0.93
CA GLY A 243 -12.01 10.52 0.44
C GLY A 243 -10.65 10.34 1.08
N ALA A 244 -9.62 10.70 0.33
CA ALA A 244 -8.22 10.61 0.73
C ALA A 244 -7.49 11.87 0.34
N HIS A 245 -6.61 12.34 1.23
CA HIS A 245 -5.81 13.54 1.03
C HIS A 245 -4.35 13.27 1.41
N ASP A 246 -3.43 13.76 0.58
CA ASP A 246 -2.00 13.73 0.87
C ASP A 246 -1.73 14.52 2.16
N ARG A 247 -1.28 13.81 3.20
CA ARG A 247 -1.10 14.37 4.55
C ARG A 247 -0.08 15.50 4.56
N GLU A 248 0.95 15.42 3.72
CA GLU A 248 2.00 16.43 3.69
C GLU A 248 1.53 17.76 3.06
N LYS A 249 0.37 17.74 2.39
CA LYS A 249 -0.25 18.92 1.75
C LYS A 249 -1.40 19.51 2.57
N ILE A 250 -1.78 18.87 3.69
CA ILE A 250 -2.77 19.37 4.64
C ILE A 250 -2.12 20.40 5.57
N LYS A 251 -2.83 21.50 5.84
CA LYS A 251 -2.40 22.58 6.71
C LYS A 251 -3.21 22.59 8.01
N GLY A 252 -2.57 22.20 9.10
CA GLY A 252 -3.19 22.14 10.41
C GLY A 252 -4.23 21.02 10.50
N SER A 253 -5.44 21.36 10.95
CA SER A 253 -6.54 20.40 11.09
C SER A 253 -7.28 20.12 9.78
N LEU A 254 -7.82 18.90 9.63
CA LEU A 254 -8.74 18.55 8.56
C LEU A 254 -10.17 18.49 9.14
N GLY A 255 -11.13 19.14 8.50
CA GLY A 255 -12.49 19.16 9.04
C GLY A 255 -13.59 19.24 8.00
N PHE A 256 -14.75 18.73 8.37
CA PHE A 256 -16.00 18.94 7.63
C PHE A 256 -16.70 20.19 8.15
N LYS A 257 -16.97 21.15 7.28
CA LYS A 257 -17.62 22.42 7.62
C LYS A 257 -18.61 22.89 6.58
N ILE A 258 -19.53 23.74 7.01
CA ILE A 258 -20.28 24.63 6.11
C ILE A 258 -19.34 25.73 5.62
N LEU A 259 -19.32 25.92 4.31
CA LEU A 259 -18.50 26.86 3.57
C LEU A 259 -19.22 28.22 3.53
N ASN A 260 -18.46 29.30 3.68
CA ASN A 260 -18.95 30.67 3.59
C ASN A 260 -18.79 31.29 2.19
N GLY A 261 -18.15 30.56 1.26
CA GLY A 261 -17.96 30.97 -0.13
C GLY A 261 -16.68 31.77 -0.37
N THR A 262 -15.92 32.13 0.66
CA THR A 262 -14.65 32.87 0.52
C THR A 262 -13.42 31.97 0.48
N GLU A 263 -13.61 30.67 0.73
CA GLU A 263 -12.52 29.72 0.85
C GLU A 263 -11.76 29.53 -0.47
N TYR A 264 -10.46 29.27 -0.35
CA TYR A 264 -9.63 28.93 -1.50
C TYR A 264 -9.96 27.52 -2.00
N TYR A 265 -10.23 27.38 -3.30
CA TYR A 265 -10.50 26.08 -3.93
C TYR A 265 -10.05 26.04 -5.39
N ILE A 266 -9.31 24.98 -5.75
CA ILE A 266 -9.00 24.63 -7.14
C ILE A 266 -9.56 23.22 -7.39
N PRO A 267 -10.52 23.06 -8.31
CA PRO A 267 -11.05 21.75 -8.65
C PRO A 267 -9.98 20.82 -9.21
N LEU A 268 -10.15 19.51 -9.00
CA LEU A 268 -9.26 18.49 -9.53
C LEU A 268 -9.05 18.68 -11.04
N SER A 269 -7.79 18.59 -11.47
CA SER A 269 -7.34 18.79 -12.86
C SER A 269 -7.54 20.20 -13.42
N LYS A 270 -7.85 21.20 -12.59
CA LYS A 270 -7.87 22.62 -12.97
C LYS A 270 -6.64 23.35 -12.43
N LYS A 271 -6.33 24.50 -13.03
CA LYS A 271 -5.24 25.39 -12.59
C LYS A 271 -5.75 26.67 -11.90
N GLU A 272 -7.01 27.00 -12.15
CA GLU A 272 -7.62 28.24 -11.70
C GLU A 272 -8.61 27.98 -10.56
N ARG A 273 -8.79 29.00 -9.72
CA ARG A 273 -9.73 28.93 -8.61
C ARG A 273 -11.17 28.90 -9.11
N GLU A 274 -12.02 28.15 -8.43
CA GLU A 274 -13.47 28.17 -8.64
C GLU A 274 -14.14 28.84 -7.44
N GLN A 275 -15.13 29.71 -7.71
CA GLN A 275 -15.94 30.33 -6.67
C GLN A 275 -16.85 29.26 -6.01
N ILE A 276 -16.88 29.27 -4.68
CA ILE A 276 -17.73 28.39 -3.89
C ILE A 276 -19.02 29.14 -3.52
N ASN A 277 -20.14 28.42 -3.48
CA ASN A 277 -21.39 28.97 -2.97
C ASN A 277 -21.41 28.86 -1.44
N ALA A 278 -21.78 29.94 -0.76
CA ALA A 278 -22.00 29.91 0.68
C ALA A 278 -23.15 28.95 1.03
N GLY A 279 -23.03 28.26 2.16
CA GLY A 279 -24.03 27.31 2.66
C GLY A 279 -23.83 25.88 2.18
N GLU A 280 -22.94 25.62 1.23
CA GLU A 280 -22.50 24.26 0.91
C GLU A 280 -21.63 23.68 2.02
N PHE A 281 -21.51 22.35 2.13
CA PHE A 281 -20.50 21.75 3.01
C PHE A 281 -19.29 21.24 2.22
N GLY A 282 -18.17 21.08 2.90
CA GLY A 282 -16.96 20.50 2.33
C GLY A 282 -15.95 20.07 3.37
N VAL A 283 -14.96 19.33 2.90
CA VAL A 283 -13.76 18.99 3.64
C VAL A 283 -12.75 20.10 3.43
N ILE A 284 -12.24 20.67 4.51
CA ILE A 284 -11.31 21.79 4.50
C ILE A 284 -10.09 21.49 5.35
N ASP A 285 -9.03 22.25 5.12
CA ASP A 285 -8.01 22.49 6.12
C ASP A 285 -8.01 23.97 6.57
N GLU A 286 -6.95 24.43 7.22
CA GLU A 286 -6.88 25.82 7.72
C GLU A 286 -6.70 26.87 6.61
N GLU A 287 -6.40 26.46 5.37
CA GLU A 287 -6.12 27.38 4.25
C GLU A 287 -7.11 27.23 3.08
N LYS A 288 -7.68 26.04 2.88
CA LYS A 288 -8.34 25.69 1.61
C LYS A 288 -9.40 24.60 1.75
N VAL A 289 -10.29 24.54 0.77
CA VAL A 289 -11.19 23.41 0.55
C VAL A 289 -10.44 22.28 -0.16
N LEU A 290 -10.55 21.08 0.42
CA LEU A 290 -9.95 19.85 -0.05
C LEU A 290 -10.94 19.00 -0.88
N CYS A 291 -12.22 19.04 -0.53
CA CYS A 291 -13.31 18.41 -1.28
C CYS A 291 -14.61 19.20 -1.06
N ARG A 292 -15.29 19.58 -2.14
CA ARG A 292 -16.54 20.35 -2.10
C ARG A 292 -17.74 19.42 -2.30
N LEU A 293 -18.74 19.50 -1.42
CA LEU A 293 -19.98 18.71 -1.43
C LEU A 293 -19.74 17.21 -1.61
N ASP A 294 -18.66 16.66 -1.06
CA ASP A 294 -18.27 15.24 -1.19
C ASP A 294 -18.08 14.68 -2.63
N ILE A 295 -18.22 15.54 -3.64
CA ILE A 295 -18.22 15.19 -5.07
C ILE A 295 -17.00 15.74 -5.78
N LYS A 296 -16.63 16.99 -5.47
CA LYS A 296 -15.61 17.73 -6.23
C LYS A 296 -14.29 17.81 -5.44
N GLN A 297 -13.43 16.81 -5.64
CA GLN A 297 -12.09 16.79 -5.05
C GLN A 297 -11.28 18.03 -5.47
N GLY A 298 -10.45 18.54 -4.56
CA GLY A 298 -9.49 19.61 -4.80
C GLY A 298 -8.15 19.09 -5.36
N GLU A 299 -7.53 19.87 -6.23
CA GLU A 299 -6.23 19.54 -6.86
C GLU A 299 -5.09 19.51 -5.84
N GLN A 300 -5.14 20.38 -4.83
CA GLN A 300 -4.01 20.72 -3.97
C GLN A 300 -3.58 19.60 -3.02
N THR A 301 -4.51 18.72 -2.61
CA THR A 301 -4.23 17.58 -1.72
C THR A 301 -4.46 16.24 -2.39
N LYS A 302 -4.53 16.22 -3.74
CA LYS A 302 -4.72 14.98 -4.48
C LYS A 302 -3.63 13.96 -4.14
N VAL A 303 -4.05 12.71 -4.03
CA VAL A 303 -3.14 11.58 -3.85
C VAL A 303 -2.53 11.22 -5.20
N THR A 304 -1.22 11.04 -5.20
CA THR A 304 -0.41 10.64 -6.36
C THR A 304 0.45 9.43 -6.01
N GLU A 305 1.14 8.85 -6.98
CA GLU A 305 2.09 7.76 -6.78
C GLU A 305 3.26 8.15 -5.85
N ASP A 306 3.57 9.44 -5.74
CA ASP A 306 4.60 9.96 -4.83
C ASP A 306 4.11 10.12 -3.38
N THR A 307 2.80 10.10 -3.15
CA THR A 307 2.21 10.27 -1.82
C THR A 307 2.54 9.07 -0.92
N LYS A 308 3.09 9.35 0.27
CA LYS A 308 3.49 8.32 1.24
C LYS A 308 2.59 8.25 2.47
N ASN A 309 1.98 9.36 2.84
CA ASN A 309 1.16 9.47 4.03
C ASN A 309 -0.16 10.16 3.65
N ILE A 310 -1.29 9.65 4.14
CA ILE A 310 -2.59 10.23 3.85
C ILE A 310 -3.46 10.35 5.10
N ILE A 311 -4.39 11.29 5.05
CA ILE A 311 -5.61 11.24 5.85
C ILE A 311 -6.73 10.69 4.96
N LEU A 312 -7.40 9.66 5.44
CA LEU A 312 -8.46 8.93 4.79
C LEU A 312 -9.73 9.06 5.62
N TYR A 313 -10.89 9.09 4.97
CA TYR A 313 -12.17 9.05 5.68
C TYR A 313 -13.23 8.23 4.94
N VAL A 314 -14.14 7.67 5.73
CA VAL A 314 -15.45 7.17 5.28
C VAL A 314 -16.50 8.10 5.82
N GLU A 315 -17.31 8.63 4.92
CA GLU A 315 -18.48 9.45 5.21
C GLU A 315 -19.74 8.60 5.03
N GLY A 316 -20.68 8.75 5.95
CA GLY A 316 -22.03 8.21 5.90
C GLY A 316 -23.03 9.28 6.31
N ASN A 317 -24.30 8.89 6.29
CA ASN A 317 -25.41 9.74 6.71
C ASN A 317 -26.26 9.02 7.78
N GLU A 318 -27.38 9.61 8.18
CA GLU A 318 -28.28 9.06 9.20
C GLU A 318 -28.65 7.58 8.96
N ASN A 319 -28.76 7.15 7.70
CA ASN A 319 -29.17 5.79 7.31
C ASN A 319 -28.01 4.77 7.30
N ALA A 320 -26.76 5.21 7.45
CA ALA A 320 -25.60 4.33 7.58
C ALA A 320 -25.27 4.08 9.06
N SER A 321 -25.34 2.85 9.56
CA SER A 321 -25.04 2.57 10.98
C SER A 321 -23.58 2.84 11.35
N ASP A 322 -23.30 3.08 12.63
CA ASP A 322 -21.93 3.28 13.10
C ASP A 322 -21.07 2.02 12.90
N GLU A 323 -21.65 0.83 13.08
CA GLU A 323 -20.97 -0.45 12.82
C GLU A 323 -20.59 -0.61 11.35
N LEU A 324 -21.46 -0.15 10.44
CA LEU A 324 -21.18 -0.15 9.01
C LEU A 324 -19.99 0.76 8.70
N LEU A 325 -19.94 1.96 9.29
CA LEU A 325 -18.82 2.90 9.11
C LEU A 325 -17.50 2.35 9.68
N ASP A 326 -17.54 1.76 10.87
CA ASP A 326 -16.38 1.16 11.54
C ASP A 326 -15.83 -0.04 10.76
N MET A 327 -16.71 -0.86 10.19
CA MET A 327 -16.33 -1.97 9.31
C MET A 327 -15.75 -1.46 8.00
N ALA A 328 -16.39 -0.47 7.37
CA ALA A 328 -15.97 0.07 6.07
C ALA A 328 -14.59 0.74 6.15
N ILE A 329 -14.31 1.56 7.18
CA ILE A 329 -13.00 2.22 7.35
C ILE A 329 -11.89 1.18 7.57
N LYS A 330 -12.15 0.12 8.37
CA LYS A 330 -11.18 -0.96 8.60
C LYS A 330 -10.90 -1.76 7.34
N GLU A 331 -11.95 -2.22 6.66
CA GLU A 331 -11.79 -2.97 5.40
C GLU A 331 -11.08 -2.13 4.34
N MET A 332 -11.36 -0.83 4.28
CA MET A 332 -10.67 0.10 3.39
C MET A 332 -9.19 0.21 3.70
N CYS A 333 -8.82 0.40 4.97
CA CYS A 333 -7.43 0.48 5.37
C CYS A 333 -6.70 -0.82 5.04
N ASP A 334 -7.28 -1.98 5.38
CA ASP A 334 -6.68 -3.29 5.11
C ASP A 334 -6.54 -3.55 3.60
N LEU A 335 -7.53 -3.15 2.79
CA LEU A 335 -7.47 -3.27 1.33
C LEU A 335 -6.41 -2.36 0.71
N ILE A 336 -6.25 -1.13 1.20
CA ILE A 336 -5.18 -0.23 0.77
C ILE A 336 -3.82 -0.84 1.14
N LEU A 337 -3.63 -1.30 2.38
CA LEU A 337 -2.39 -1.92 2.85
C LEU A 337 -2.03 -3.16 2.02
N LYS A 338 -3.01 -3.99 1.64
CA LYS A 338 -2.79 -5.16 0.79
C LYS A 338 -2.12 -4.82 -0.55
N PHE A 339 -2.43 -3.66 -1.14
CA PHE A 339 -1.94 -3.29 -2.46
C PHE A 339 -0.88 -2.17 -2.46
N CYS A 340 -0.81 -1.39 -1.40
CA CYS A 340 0.11 -0.25 -1.24
C CYS A 340 1.14 -0.48 -0.13
N GLY A 341 1.01 -1.50 0.71
CA GLY A 341 1.79 -1.66 1.94
C GLY A 341 1.49 -0.56 2.96
N GLY A 342 2.42 -0.33 3.89
CA GLY A 342 2.31 0.71 4.90
C GLY A 342 1.53 0.28 6.14
N ASN A 343 1.15 1.26 6.96
CA ASN A 343 0.48 1.06 8.24
C ASN A 343 -0.60 2.10 8.44
N TYR A 344 -1.54 1.84 9.35
CA TYR A 344 -2.62 2.77 9.65
C TYR A 344 -2.96 2.80 11.12
N ARG A 345 -3.63 3.89 11.51
CA ARG A 345 -4.41 3.97 12.73
C ARG A 345 -5.76 4.61 12.43
N LEU A 346 -6.76 4.26 13.22
CA LEU A 346 -8.04 4.96 13.23
C LEU A 346 -7.91 6.20 14.14
N ILE A 347 -8.64 7.26 13.82
CA ILE A 347 -8.64 8.54 14.55
C ILE A 347 -9.98 8.74 15.23
#